data_AF-A0A961J0T1-F1
#
_entry.id   AF-A0A961J0T1-F1
#
_cell.length_a   1.000
_cell.length_b   1.000
_cell.length_c   1.000
_cell.angle_alpha   90.00
_cell.angle_beta   90.00
_cell.angle_gamma   90.00
#
_symmetry.space_group_name_H-M   'P 1'
#
loop_
_entity.id
_entity.type
_entity.pdbx_description
1 polymer ?
#
loop_
_entity_poly.entity_id
_entity_poly.type
_entity_poly.pdbx_seq_one_letter_code
_entity_poly.pdbx_strand_id
1 'polypeptide(L)'
;MILPVDISTAARALLCLPAGVRWDRARDWVGQAGAARAYLEAQGRAHPEWGSGSLMARARKERLLPEPTMDDPDYAACLILMLLAVQAQPEAQLMQRGAAGSSASRAGAIDSPQSSQ
;
A
#
# COMPACT_ATOMS: atom_id res chain seq x y z
N MET A 1 1.41 4.88 3.81
CA MET A 1 0.27 5.25 2.93
C MET A 1 0.52 4.69 1.55
N ILE A 2 -0.49 4.06 0.93
CA ILE A 2 -0.45 3.48 -0.42
C ILE A 2 -1.45 4.23 -1.29
N LEU A 3 -1.02 4.66 -2.48
CA LEU A 3 -1.82 5.38 -3.46
C LEU A 3 -2.18 4.50 -4.66
N PRO A 4 -3.25 4.80 -5.42
CA PRO A 4 -3.57 4.06 -6.64
C PRO A 4 -2.40 3.98 -7.63
N VAL A 5 -1.60 5.06 -7.74
CA VAL A 5 -0.41 5.10 -8.60
C VAL A 5 0.69 4.15 -8.14
N ASP A 6 0.78 3.83 -6.84
CA ASP A 6 1.71 2.80 -6.36
C ASP A 6 1.31 1.42 -6.89
N ILE A 7 0.01 1.11 -6.85
CA ILE A 7 -0.55 -0.16 -7.29
C ILE A 7 -0.39 -0.31 -8.80
N SER A 8 -0.76 0.71 -9.59
CA SER A 8 -0.61 0.63 -11.05
C SER A 8 0.85 0.54 -11.48
N THR A 9 1.76 1.29 -10.84
CA THR A 9 3.21 1.20 -11.11
C THR A 9 3.74 -0.20 -10.79
N ALA A 10 3.38 -0.77 -9.63
CA ALA A 10 3.82 -2.11 -9.25
C ALA A 10 3.21 -3.20 -10.15
N ALA A 11 1.94 -3.10 -10.52
CA ALA A 11 1.29 -4.04 -11.43
C ALA A 11 1.96 -4.04 -12.81
N ARG A 12 2.34 -2.86 -13.34
CA ARG A 12 3.10 -2.73 -14.59
C ARG A 12 4.48 -3.38 -14.52
N ALA A 13 5.12 -3.37 -13.35
CA ALA A 13 6.37 -4.09 -13.12
C ALA A 13 6.15 -5.60 -13.03
N LEU A 14 5.10 -6.06 -12.33
CA LEU A 14 4.75 -7.48 -12.24
C LEU A 14 4.42 -8.09 -13.59
N LEU A 15 3.79 -7.32 -14.48
CA LEU A 15 3.41 -7.79 -15.81
C LEU A 15 4.62 -8.22 -16.66
N CYS A 16 5.81 -7.66 -16.40
CA CYS A 16 7.06 -8.10 -17.01
C CYS A 16 7.52 -9.50 -16.57
N LEU A 17 6.95 -10.04 -15.48
CA LEU A 17 7.38 -11.29 -14.88
C LEU A 17 6.49 -12.46 -15.34
N PRO A 18 7.04 -13.69 -15.39
CA PRO A 18 6.25 -14.89 -15.62
C PRO A 18 5.15 -15.04 -14.56
N ALA A 19 3.94 -15.47 -14.97
CA ALA A 19 2.78 -15.57 -14.08
C ALA A 19 3.05 -16.36 -12.78
N GLY A 20 3.83 -17.44 -12.86
CA GLY A 20 4.13 -18.31 -11.72
C GLY A 20 4.92 -17.66 -10.58
N VAL A 21 5.59 -16.51 -10.81
CA VAL A 21 6.37 -15.82 -9.78
C VAL A 21 5.77 -14.48 -9.33
N ARG A 22 4.67 -14.03 -9.98
CA ARG A 22 4.10 -12.70 -9.75
C ARG A 22 3.64 -12.51 -8.31
N TRP A 23 3.01 -13.53 -7.71
CA TRP A 23 2.51 -13.43 -6.33
C TRP A 23 3.62 -13.30 -5.30
N ASP A 24 4.64 -14.15 -5.38
CA ASP A 24 5.77 -14.10 -4.46
C ASP A 24 6.47 -12.74 -4.58
N ARG A 25 6.64 -12.25 -5.82
CA ARG A 25 7.27 -10.95 -6.03
C ARG A 25 6.43 -9.78 -5.56
N ALA A 26 5.10 -9.85 -5.67
CA ALA A 26 4.20 -8.85 -5.10
C ALA A 26 4.41 -8.73 -3.59
N ARG A 27 4.43 -9.86 -2.87
CA ARG A 27 4.65 -9.91 -1.41
C ARG A 27 6.01 -9.34 -1.03
N ASP A 28 7.07 -9.75 -1.74
CA ASP A 28 8.43 -9.26 -1.54
C ASP A 28 8.49 -7.73 -1.65
N TRP A 29 7.93 -7.15 -2.72
CA TRP A 29 8.00 -5.71 -2.94
C TRP A 29 7.25 -4.92 -1.88
N VAL A 30 6.08 -5.40 -1.43
CA VAL A 30 5.37 -4.73 -0.34
C VAL A 30 6.15 -4.84 0.97
N GLY A 31 6.73 -6.00 1.27
CA GLY A 31 7.58 -6.18 2.45
C GLY A 31 8.83 -5.29 2.43
N GLN A 32 9.51 -5.20 1.28
CA GLN A 32 10.68 -4.34 1.08
C GLN A 32 10.32 -2.86 1.20
N ALA A 33 9.15 -2.45 0.70
CA ALA A 33 8.66 -1.08 0.87
C ALA A 33 8.38 -0.75 2.34
N GLY A 34 7.77 -1.66 3.10
CA GLY A 34 7.57 -1.54 4.54
C GLY A 34 8.89 -1.44 5.31
N ALA A 35 9.83 -2.35 5.05
CA ALA A 35 11.15 -2.34 5.69
C ALA A 35 11.94 -1.06 5.37
N ALA A 36 11.86 -0.57 4.13
CA ALA A 36 12.49 0.69 3.74
C ALA A 36 11.84 1.91 4.43
N ARG A 37 10.54 1.85 4.72
CA ARG A 37 9.85 2.88 5.49
C ARG A 37 10.33 2.89 6.94
N ALA A 38 10.37 1.73 7.59
CA ALA A 38 10.89 1.61 8.95
C ALA A 38 12.34 2.09 9.05
N TYR A 39 13.17 1.78 8.04
CA TYR A 39 14.54 2.28 7.95
C TYR A 39 14.60 3.81 7.81
N LEU A 40 13.75 4.40 6.97
CA LEU A 40 13.67 5.85 6.79
C LEU A 40 13.25 6.55 8.09
N GLU A 41 12.29 6.00 8.82
CA GLU A 41 11.82 6.54 10.10
C GLU A 41 12.90 6.42 11.19
N ALA A 42 13.67 5.33 11.19
CA ALA A 42 14.74 5.09 12.17
C ALA A 42 16.02 5.90 11.87
N GLN A 43 16.41 6.05 10.61
CA GLN A 43 17.69 6.67 10.23
C GLN A 43 17.57 8.05 9.56
N GLY A 44 16.35 8.51 9.27
CA GLY A 44 16.10 9.78 8.59
C GLY A 44 16.55 9.81 7.11
N ARG A 45 16.96 8.66 6.54
CA ARG A 45 17.45 8.54 5.16
C ARG A 45 16.83 7.35 4.43
N ALA A 46 16.67 7.47 3.12
CA ALA A 46 16.11 6.39 2.29
C ALA A 46 17.00 5.13 2.32
N HIS A 47 16.38 3.95 2.24
CA HIS A 47 17.13 2.70 2.16
C HIS A 47 17.87 2.62 0.81
N PRO A 48 19.19 2.31 0.79
CA PRO A 48 19.97 2.33 -0.45
C PRO A 48 19.42 1.37 -1.52
N GLU A 49 19.01 0.18 -1.11
CA GLU A 49 18.53 -0.85 -2.04
C GLU A 49 17.03 -0.77 -2.34
N TRP A 50 16.22 -0.17 -1.46
CA TRP A 50 14.75 -0.26 -1.55
C TRP A 50 14.06 1.10 -1.70
N GLY A 51 14.81 2.20 -1.55
CA GLY A 51 14.32 3.56 -1.76
C GLY A 51 13.67 4.18 -0.53
N SER A 52 12.76 5.12 -0.77
CA SER A 52 12.10 5.95 0.26
C SER A 52 11.01 5.22 1.07
N GLY A 53 10.82 3.92 0.87
CA GLY A 53 9.76 3.16 1.52
C GLY A 53 8.36 3.45 0.99
N SER A 54 8.23 3.90 -0.26
CA SER A 54 6.97 3.77 -1.01
C SER A 54 7.04 2.59 -1.97
N LEU A 55 5.89 1.98 -2.23
CA LEU A 55 5.79 0.86 -3.15
C LEU A 55 6.14 1.27 -4.59
N MET A 56 5.76 2.48 -5.02
CA MET A 56 6.18 3.05 -6.29
C MET A 56 7.71 3.23 -6.39
N ALA A 57 8.37 3.71 -5.34
CA ALA A 57 9.83 3.86 -5.35
C ALA A 57 10.53 2.51 -5.47
N ARG A 58 9.99 1.47 -4.84
CA ARG A 58 10.49 0.10 -4.98
C ARG A 58 10.23 -0.48 -6.38
N ALA A 59 9.01 -0.36 -6.89
CA ALA A 59 8.61 -0.89 -8.19
C ALA A 59 9.35 -0.23 -9.36
N ARG A 60 9.68 1.07 -9.26
CA ARG A 60 10.45 1.80 -10.27
C ARG A 60 11.89 1.31 -10.46
N LYS A 61 12.41 0.47 -9.55
CA LYS A 61 13.71 -0.18 -9.73
C LYS A 61 13.63 -1.38 -10.70
N GLU A 62 12.43 -1.78 -11.08
CA GLU A 62 12.15 -2.87 -12.01
C GLU A 62 11.83 -2.32 -13.40
N ARG A 63 11.79 -3.19 -14.41
CA ARG A 63 11.30 -2.82 -15.74
C ARG A 63 9.80 -2.51 -15.67
N LEU A 64 9.41 -1.34 -16.17
CA LEU A 64 8.00 -0.93 -16.27
C LEU A 64 7.55 -0.97 -17.73
N LEU A 65 6.46 -1.69 -18.00
CA LEU A 65 5.76 -1.57 -19.28
C LEU A 65 4.99 -0.25 -19.35
N PRO A 66 4.66 0.26 -20.55
CA PRO A 66 3.60 1.25 -20.72
C PRO A 66 2.33 0.78 -20.02
N GLU A 67 1.50 1.71 -19.55
CA GLU A 67 0.28 1.34 -18.82
C GLU A 67 -0.73 0.71 -19.78
N PRO A 68 -1.11 -0.57 -19.57
CA PRO A 68 -2.17 -1.21 -20.36
C PRO A 68 -3.55 -0.66 -19.97
N THR A 69 -4.55 -0.99 -20.76
CA THR A 69 -5.95 -0.73 -20.41
C THR A 69 -6.41 -1.70 -19.33
N MET A 70 -7.42 -1.31 -18.54
CA MET A 70 -7.89 -2.09 -17.39
C MET A 70 -8.60 -3.40 -17.77
N ASP A 71 -9.01 -3.54 -19.03
CA ASP A 71 -9.62 -4.74 -19.61
C ASP A 71 -8.59 -5.78 -20.09
N ASP A 72 -7.28 -5.46 -20.04
CA ASP A 72 -6.22 -6.44 -20.21
C ASP A 72 -6.26 -7.44 -19.03
N PRO A 73 -6.52 -8.74 -19.27
CA PRO A 73 -6.72 -9.71 -18.20
C PRO A 73 -5.45 -9.97 -17.39
N ASP A 74 -4.27 -9.90 -18.00
CA ASP A 74 -2.99 -10.09 -17.32
C ASP A 74 -2.66 -8.90 -16.42
N TYR A 75 -2.94 -7.68 -16.90
CA TYR A 75 -2.78 -6.46 -16.12
C TYR A 75 -3.76 -6.41 -14.94
N ALA A 76 -5.04 -6.74 -15.18
CA ALA A 76 -6.06 -6.82 -14.14
C ALA A 76 -5.67 -7.85 -13.06
N ALA A 77 -5.16 -9.02 -13.45
CA ALA A 77 -4.64 -10.01 -12.51
C ALA A 77 -3.47 -9.45 -11.68
N CYS A 78 -2.53 -8.71 -12.30
CA CYS A 78 -1.42 -8.07 -11.58
C CYS A 78 -1.90 -7.01 -10.58
N LEU A 79 -2.91 -6.20 -10.95
CA LEU A 79 -3.52 -5.22 -10.03
C LEU A 79 -4.15 -5.92 -8.82
N ILE A 80 -4.89 -7.01 -9.04
CA ILE A 80 -5.50 -7.80 -7.97
C ILE A 80 -4.43 -8.39 -7.05
N LEU A 81 -3.36 -8.98 -7.60
CA LEU A 81 -2.26 -9.52 -6.82
C LEU A 81 -1.59 -8.45 -5.95
N MET A 82 -1.39 -7.24 -6.47
CA MET A 82 -0.81 -6.15 -5.69
C MET A 82 -1.73 -5.71 -4.55
N LEU A 83 -3.04 -5.60 -4.80
CA LEU A 83 -4.01 -5.25 -3.76
C LEU A 83 -4.08 -6.32 -2.67
N LEU A 84 -4.06 -7.61 -3.05
CA LEU A 84 -4.01 -8.73 -2.11
C LEU A 84 -2.73 -8.70 -1.28
N ALA A 85 -1.58 -8.43 -1.90
CA ALA A 85 -0.29 -8.35 -1.20
C ALA A 85 -0.26 -7.21 -0.17
N VAL A 86 -0.84 -6.05 -0.52
CA VAL A 86 -0.99 -4.91 0.41
C VAL A 86 -1.96 -5.23 1.53
N GLN A 87 -3.10 -5.88 1.25
CA GLN A 87 -4.06 -6.28 2.26
C GLN A 87 -3.46 -7.29 3.26
N ALA A 88 -2.61 -8.20 2.78
CA ALA A 88 -1.96 -9.22 3.61
C ALA A 88 -0.90 -8.67 4.58
N GLN A 89 -0.53 -7.39 4.47
CA GLN A 89 0.51 -6.78 5.30
C GLN A 89 -0.07 -6.22 6.61
N PRO A 90 0.46 -6.61 7.78
CA PRO A 90 -0.08 -6.24 9.08
C PRO A 90 0.02 -4.73 9.39
N GLU A 91 1.01 -4.01 8.85
CA GLU A 91 1.11 -2.55 9.00
C GLU A 91 0.02 -1.78 8.24
N ALA A 92 -0.40 -2.28 7.06
CA ALA A 92 -1.50 -1.67 6.31
C ALA A 92 -2.82 -1.74 7.10
N GLN A 93 -3.01 -2.83 7.86
CA GLN A 93 -4.16 -3.04 8.74
C GLN A 93 -4.10 -2.13 9.98
N LEU A 94 -2.91 -1.89 10.55
CA LEU A 94 -2.73 -0.94 11.66
C LEU A 94 -2.99 0.52 11.23
N MET A 95 -2.52 0.93 10.04
CA MET A 95 -2.78 2.27 9.51
C MET A 95 -4.26 2.49 9.14
N GLN A 96 -4.95 1.47 8.61
CA GLN A 96 -6.39 1.53 8.33
C GLN A 96 -7.24 1.58 9.62
N ARG A 97 -6.85 0.84 10.66
CA ARG A 97 -7.52 0.88 11.98
C ARG A 97 -7.30 2.23 12.69
N GLY A 98 -6.12 2.82 12.58
CA GLY A 98 -5.84 4.16 13.10
C GLY A 98 -6.65 5.27 12.41
N ALA A 99 -6.80 5.20 11.08
CA ALA A 99 -7.61 6.15 10.33
C ALA A 99 -9.13 6.01 10.60
N ALA A 100 -9.64 4.78 10.75
CA ALA A 100 -11.05 4.54 11.09
C ALA A 100 -11.39 4.92 12.55
N GLY A 101 -10.41 4.89 13.46
CA GLY A 101 -10.59 5.25 14.87
C GLY A 101 -10.79 6.74 15.15
N SER A 102 -10.48 7.64 14.21
CA SER A 102 -10.51 9.10 14.44
C SER A 102 -11.89 9.74 14.28
N SER A 103 -12.90 9.03 13.77
CA SER A 103 -14.28 9.55 13.62
C SER A 103 -15.23 9.18 14.77
N ALA A 104 -14.84 8.29 15.68
CA ALA A 104 -15.73 7.82 16.75
C ALA A 104 -15.82 8.78 17.96
N SER A 105 -14.85 9.70 18.12
CA SER A 105 -14.76 10.56 19.32
C SER A 105 -15.69 11.77 19.32
N ARG A 106 -16.47 12.01 18.25
CA ARG A 106 -17.33 13.20 18.12
C ARG A 106 -18.82 12.96 18.39
N ALA A 107 -19.24 11.72 18.63
CA ALA A 107 -20.66 11.38 18.82
C ALA A 107 -21.12 11.36 20.29
N GLY A 108 -20.24 11.62 21.27
CA GLY A 108 -20.54 11.45 22.69
C GLY A 108 -20.82 12.73 23.50
N ALA A 109 -20.88 13.91 22.88
CA ALA A 109 -20.96 15.19 23.61
C ALA A 109 -22.29 15.96 23.37
N ILE A 110 -23.41 15.23 23.31
CA ILE A 110 -24.76 15.82 23.38
C ILE A 110 -25.56 15.11 24.46
N ASP A 111 -25.21 15.35 25.72
CA ASP A 111 -26.15 15.17 26.81
C ASP A 111 -26.03 16.39 27.73
N SER A 112 -26.94 17.35 27.51
CA SER A 112 -27.14 18.51 28.37
C SER A 112 -28.42 18.26 29.17
N PRO A 113 -28.38 18.18 30.50
CA PRO A 113 -29.58 17.96 31.30
C PRO A 113 -30.42 19.25 31.39
N GLN A 114 -31.68 19.17 30.97
CA GLN A 114 -32.70 20.17 31.29
C GLN A 114 -33.12 20.01 32.75
N SER A 115 -32.65 20.91 33.61
CA SER A 115 -33.32 21.22 34.88
C SER A 115 -34.33 22.34 34.65
N SER A 116 -35.62 22.03 34.76
CA SER A 116 -36.66 23.02 35.00
C SER A 116 -37.21 22.80 36.40
N GLN A 117 -37.04 23.81 37.25
CA GLN A 117 -37.85 24.03 38.44
C GLN A 117 -39.22 24.57 38.03
#